data_AF-A0A373NZF2-F1
#
_entry.id   AF-A0A373NZF2-F1
#
_cell.length_a   1.000
_cell.length_b   1.000
_cell.length_c   1.000
_cell.angle_alpha   90.00
_cell.angle_beta   90.00
_cell.angle_gamma   90.00
#
_symmetry.space_group_name_H-M   'P 1'
#
loop_
_entity.id
_entity.type
_entity.pdbx_description
1 polymer ?
#
loop_
_entity_poly.entity_id
_entity_poly.type
_entity_poly.pdbx_seq_one_letter_code
_entity_poly.pdbx_strand_id
1 'polypeptide(L)'
;MDKTCGILFSGGLDSSLAVCEMIENGYGAYLFHYDTGALISNNLVDIRYKELKEVYGNKILDMCHYKIGGMFRKLALVSMEEDIKKYNVSLICVGCKLAMHVQSIIFCNKFEITTMADGSTKRQQRYGEQRGIALDFIKGLYGEYGISYKNPVYEMEKKEIKYGLFDRGMTIQPLEDTCLFSNTFSIAEDEVIKQYLDEKKSLCKELIERGLSYEKNR
;
A
#
# COMPACT_ATOMS: atom_id res chain seq x y z
N MET A 1 -21.75 11.67 10.04
CA MET A 1 -20.46 11.01 10.30
C MET A 1 -19.55 11.34 9.13
N ASP A 2 -18.39 11.91 9.40
CA ASP A 2 -17.36 12.08 8.36
C ASP A 2 -16.95 10.70 7.85
N LYS A 3 -16.77 10.56 6.53
CA LYS A 3 -16.31 9.29 5.93
C LYS A 3 -14.89 9.01 6.41
N THR A 4 -14.54 7.76 6.65
CA THR A 4 -13.17 7.37 7.02
C THR A 4 -12.54 6.52 5.92
N CYS A 5 -11.23 6.59 5.79
CA CYS A 5 -10.46 5.74 4.89
C CYS A 5 -9.14 5.31 5.54
N GLY A 6 -8.62 4.17 5.12
CA GLY A 6 -7.22 3.81 5.36
C GLY A 6 -6.36 4.11 4.13
N ILE A 7 -5.11 4.49 4.35
CA ILE A 7 -4.19 4.85 3.28
C ILE A 7 -2.85 4.15 3.50
N LEU A 8 -2.37 3.37 2.53
CA LEU A 8 -0.98 2.85 2.58
C LEU A 8 -0.03 4.03 2.43
N PHE A 9 0.75 4.28 3.49
CA PHE A 9 1.53 5.50 3.65
C PHE A 9 3.01 5.19 3.85
N SER A 10 3.83 5.54 2.86
CA SER A 10 5.29 5.35 2.92
C SER A 10 6.03 6.59 3.42
N GLY A 11 5.41 7.77 3.42
CA GLY A 11 6.11 9.06 3.54
C GLY A 11 6.65 9.60 2.20
N GLY A 12 6.51 8.83 1.12
CA GLY A 12 6.82 9.25 -0.24
C GLY A 12 5.84 10.31 -0.74
N LEU A 13 6.23 11.03 -1.80
CA LEU A 13 5.42 12.14 -2.35
C LEU A 13 4.04 11.66 -2.81
N ASP A 14 4.00 10.54 -3.53
CA ASP A 14 2.76 10.01 -4.11
C ASP A 14 1.78 9.58 -3.00
N SER A 15 2.27 8.83 -2.00
CA SER A 15 1.44 8.41 -0.86
C SER A 15 0.96 9.60 -0.03
N SER A 16 1.76 10.66 0.07
CA SER A 16 1.40 11.85 0.84
C SER A 16 0.34 12.69 0.16
N LEU A 17 0.45 12.89 -1.16
CA LEU A 17 -0.60 13.59 -1.90
C LEU A 17 -1.89 12.77 -1.96
N ALA A 18 -1.79 11.44 -2.00
CA ALA A 18 -2.97 10.59 -1.87
C ALA A 18 -3.73 10.84 -0.55
N VAL A 19 -3.02 11.13 0.55
CA VAL A 19 -3.65 11.56 1.81
C VAL A 19 -4.38 12.89 1.62
N CYS A 20 -3.72 13.90 1.06
CA CYS A 20 -4.29 15.22 0.81
C CYS A 20 -5.59 15.13 -0.01
N GLU A 21 -5.54 14.42 -1.14
CA GLU A 21 -6.69 14.23 -2.03
C GLU A 21 -7.84 13.54 -1.33
N MET A 22 -7.58 12.48 -0.56
CA MET A 22 -8.63 11.78 0.18
C MET A 22 -9.27 12.69 1.23
N ILE A 23 -8.48 13.46 1.99
CA ILE A 23 -9.02 14.37 3.01
C ILE A 23 -9.88 15.48 2.40
N GLU A 24 -9.42 16.08 1.31
CA GLU A 24 -10.15 17.15 0.61
C GLU A 24 -11.43 16.65 -0.06
N ASN A 25 -11.49 15.36 -0.39
CA ASN A 25 -12.72 14.68 -0.80
C ASN A 25 -13.61 14.26 0.39
N GLY A 26 -13.37 14.80 1.59
CA GLY A 26 -14.24 14.70 2.75
C GLY A 26 -13.98 13.50 3.66
N TYR A 27 -12.80 12.86 3.56
CA TYR A 27 -12.43 11.74 4.41
C TYR A 27 -11.62 12.15 5.64
N GLY A 28 -11.79 11.44 6.76
CA GLY A 28 -10.76 11.27 7.77
C GLY A 28 -9.84 10.10 7.39
N ALA A 29 -8.54 10.22 7.60
CA ALA A 29 -7.55 9.25 7.13
C ALA A 29 -6.81 8.56 8.28
N TYR A 30 -6.83 7.22 8.28
CA TYR A 30 -5.86 6.39 8.98
C TYR A 30 -4.68 6.12 8.05
N LEU A 31 -3.45 6.39 8.51
CA LEU A 31 -2.24 6.17 7.71
C LEU A 31 -1.59 4.86 8.11
N PHE A 32 -1.46 3.91 7.19
CA PHE A 32 -0.86 2.61 7.45
C PHE A 32 0.59 2.59 6.99
N HIS A 33 1.49 2.54 7.96
CA HIS A 33 2.92 2.41 7.71
C HIS A 33 3.37 0.98 8.05
N TYR A 34 3.97 0.30 7.07
CA TYR A 34 4.26 -1.13 7.14
C TYR A 34 5.75 -1.42 7.26
N ASP A 35 6.10 -2.23 8.25
CA ASP A 35 7.43 -2.83 8.42
C ASP A 35 7.37 -4.32 8.04
N THR A 36 7.98 -4.65 6.90
CA THR A 36 8.09 -6.04 6.42
C THR A 36 9.36 -6.74 6.92
N GLY A 37 10.25 -6.03 7.62
CA GLY A 37 11.61 -6.46 7.94
C GLY A 37 12.60 -6.32 6.77
N ALA A 38 12.16 -5.76 5.63
CA ALA A 38 12.99 -5.58 4.43
C ALA A 38 13.22 -4.11 4.06
N LEU A 39 13.08 -3.21 5.04
CA LEU A 39 13.28 -1.77 4.90
C LEU A 39 14.48 -1.32 5.73
N ILE A 40 15.25 -0.37 5.19
CA ILE A 40 16.20 0.43 5.96
C ILE A 40 15.47 1.71 6.35
N SER A 41 15.09 1.80 7.63
CA SER A 41 14.39 2.96 8.15
C SER A 41 15.29 4.19 8.18
N ASN A 42 14.76 5.32 7.72
CA ASN A 42 15.38 6.63 7.93
C ASN A 42 14.66 7.47 9.00
N ASN A 43 13.54 6.96 9.55
CA ASN A 43 12.68 7.63 10.53
C ASN A 43 12.14 9.00 10.09
N LEU A 44 12.17 9.32 8.78
CA LEU A 44 11.69 10.61 8.25
C LEU A 44 10.19 10.61 7.97
N VAL A 45 9.53 9.44 7.96
CA VAL A 45 8.07 9.32 7.80
C VAL A 45 7.32 10.12 8.87
N ASP A 46 7.86 10.20 10.09
CA ASP A 46 7.29 10.98 11.19
C ASP A 46 7.29 12.49 10.92
N ILE A 47 8.25 12.98 10.14
CA ILE A 47 8.28 14.38 9.71
C ILE A 47 7.12 14.64 8.75
N ARG A 48 6.93 13.77 7.74
CA ARG A 48 5.79 13.88 6.81
C ARG A 48 4.45 13.78 7.54
N TYR A 49 4.35 12.89 8.53
CA TYR A 49 3.15 12.77 9.36
C TYR A 49 2.83 14.06 10.12
N LYS A 50 3.85 14.71 10.69
CA LYS A 50 3.70 16.02 11.36
C LYS A 50 3.25 17.10 10.38
N GLU A 51 3.85 17.20 9.20
CA GLU A 51 3.41 18.14 8.15
C GLU A 51 1.92 17.93 7.81
N LEU A 52 1.50 16.68 7.59
CA LEU A 52 0.08 16.36 7.32
C LEU A 52 -0.84 16.76 8.48
N LYS A 53 -0.40 16.54 9.73
CA LYS A 53 -1.13 16.94 10.94
C LYS A 53 -1.22 18.45 11.10
N GLU A 54 -0.18 19.20 10.75
CA GLU A 54 -0.17 20.66 10.78
C GLU A 54 -1.16 21.24 9.77
N VAL A 55 -1.24 20.66 8.57
CA VAL A 55 -2.14 21.11 7.51
C VAL A 55 -3.60 20.70 7.76
N TYR A 56 -3.85 19.45 8.16
CA TYR A 56 -5.20 18.87 8.19
C TYR A 56 -5.75 18.56 9.59
N GLY A 57 -4.94 18.71 10.64
CA GLY A 57 -5.37 18.60 12.03
C GLY A 57 -6.09 17.28 12.35
N ASN A 58 -7.35 17.40 12.77
CA ASN A 58 -8.18 16.28 13.20
C ASN A 58 -8.67 15.37 12.06
N LYS A 59 -8.44 15.73 10.78
CA LYS A 59 -8.75 14.86 9.64
C LYS A 59 -7.72 13.75 9.44
N ILE A 60 -6.51 13.91 9.97
CA ILE A 60 -5.59 12.79 10.15
C ILE A 60 -6.01 12.10 11.45
N LEU A 61 -6.51 10.87 11.35
CA LEU A 61 -7.06 10.14 12.50
C LEU A 61 -5.94 9.52 13.33
N ASP A 62 -5.06 8.75 12.69
CA ASP A 62 -3.91 8.12 13.33
C ASP A 62 -2.85 7.68 12.30
N MET A 63 -1.63 7.40 12.76
CA MET A 63 -0.61 6.67 12.01
C MET A 63 -0.38 5.30 12.64
N CYS A 64 -0.90 4.26 11.97
CA CYS A 64 -0.85 2.89 12.43
C CYS A 64 0.41 2.20 11.88
N HIS A 65 1.30 1.80 12.79
CA HIS A 65 2.51 1.05 12.44
C HIS A 65 2.27 -0.46 12.54
N TYR A 66 2.46 -1.18 11.44
CA TYR A 66 2.24 -2.63 11.36
C TYR A 66 3.52 -3.38 11.02
N LYS A 67 3.91 -4.30 11.90
CA LYS A 67 4.96 -5.29 11.61
C LYS A 67 4.35 -6.51 10.94
N ILE A 68 4.58 -6.65 9.64
CA ILE A 68 3.96 -7.69 8.80
C ILE A 68 4.97 -8.71 8.24
N GLY A 69 6.18 -8.78 8.81
CA GLY A 69 7.23 -9.71 8.35
C GLY A 69 6.79 -11.18 8.24
N GLY A 70 5.92 -11.65 9.15
CA GLY A 70 5.34 -12.99 9.07
C GLY A 70 4.40 -13.19 7.87
N MET A 71 3.64 -12.15 7.51
CA MET A 71 2.74 -12.18 6.35
C MET A 71 3.51 -12.07 5.05
N PHE A 72 4.49 -11.17 5.00
CA PHE A 72 5.44 -11.05 3.88
C PHE A 72 6.18 -12.37 3.64
N ARG A 73 6.66 -13.03 4.71
CA ARG A 73 7.29 -14.35 4.60
C ARG A 73 6.39 -15.36 3.91
N LYS A 74 5.13 -15.48 4.35
CA LYS A 74 4.19 -16.48 3.81
C LYS A 74 3.80 -16.21 2.36
N LEU A 75 3.57 -14.95 2.00
CA LEU A 75 3.11 -14.59 0.66
C LEU A 75 4.22 -14.53 -0.38
N ALA A 76 5.43 -14.17 0.02
CA ALA A 76 6.49 -13.81 -0.93
C ALA A 76 7.79 -14.62 -0.73
N LEU A 77 8.25 -14.83 0.51
CA LEU A 77 9.58 -15.42 0.74
C LEU A 77 9.60 -16.95 0.69
N VAL A 78 8.55 -17.62 1.18
CA VAL A 78 8.50 -19.10 1.26
C VAL A 78 8.63 -19.74 -0.12
N SER A 79 7.95 -19.18 -1.13
CA SER A 79 7.96 -19.69 -2.51
C SER A 79 8.96 -18.96 -3.40
N MET A 80 9.79 -18.05 -2.87
CA MET A 80 10.58 -17.12 -3.68
C MET A 80 11.47 -17.82 -4.72
N GLU A 81 12.18 -18.89 -4.32
CA GLU A 81 13.04 -19.62 -5.25
C GLU A 81 12.25 -20.33 -6.36
N GLU A 82 11.10 -20.91 -6.02
CA GLU A 82 10.22 -21.60 -6.96
C GLU A 82 9.59 -20.60 -7.93
N ASP A 83 9.12 -19.47 -7.41
CA ASP A 83 8.56 -18.36 -8.19
C ASP A 83 9.62 -17.82 -9.16
N ILE A 84 10.86 -17.58 -8.71
CA ILE A 84 11.96 -17.12 -9.58
C ILE A 84 12.26 -18.16 -10.67
N LYS A 85 12.35 -19.45 -10.32
CA LYS A 85 12.59 -20.53 -11.30
C LYS A 85 11.48 -20.62 -12.34
N LYS A 86 10.23 -20.46 -11.91
CA LYS A 86 9.03 -20.58 -12.76
C LYS A 86 8.87 -19.39 -13.70
N TYR A 87 9.01 -18.17 -13.17
CA TYR A 87 8.73 -16.94 -13.91
C TYR A 87 9.97 -16.30 -14.53
N ASN A 88 11.16 -16.80 -14.19
CA ASN A 88 12.46 -16.27 -14.60
C ASN A 88 12.64 -14.77 -14.26
N VAL A 89 11.93 -14.31 -13.24
CA VAL A 89 11.97 -12.93 -12.72
C VAL A 89 11.56 -12.93 -11.25
N SER A 90 12.09 -11.98 -10.47
CA SER A 90 11.68 -11.80 -9.08
C SER A 90 10.39 -10.98 -8.99
N LEU A 91 9.37 -11.56 -8.35
CA LEU A 91 8.07 -10.92 -8.08
C LEU A 91 7.94 -10.51 -6.60
N ILE A 92 9.08 -10.34 -5.92
CA ILE A 92 9.13 -10.10 -4.47
C ILE A 92 8.36 -8.84 -4.05
N CYS A 93 8.41 -7.77 -4.84
CA CYS A 93 7.69 -6.52 -4.56
C CYS A 93 6.18 -6.70 -4.70
N VAL A 94 5.72 -7.53 -5.64
CA VAL A 94 4.30 -7.90 -5.79
C VAL A 94 3.81 -8.66 -4.55
N GLY A 95 4.56 -9.67 -4.11
CA GLY A 95 4.24 -10.42 -2.89
C GLY A 95 4.32 -9.57 -1.61
N CYS A 96 5.28 -8.63 -1.54
CA CYS A 96 5.39 -7.67 -0.44
C CYS A 96 4.16 -6.77 -0.34
N LYS A 97 3.72 -6.21 -1.47
CA LYS A 97 2.53 -5.36 -1.55
C LYS A 97 1.25 -6.14 -1.19
N LEU A 98 1.14 -7.41 -1.60
CA LEU A 98 0.04 -8.28 -1.18
C LEU A 98 -0.06 -8.40 0.35
N ALA A 99 1.07 -8.54 1.05
CA ALA A 99 1.05 -8.59 2.51
C ALA A 99 0.50 -7.30 3.14
N MET A 100 0.87 -6.13 2.59
CA MET A 100 0.31 -4.85 3.04
C MET A 100 -1.22 -4.79 2.81
N HIS A 101 -1.69 -5.24 1.65
CA HIS A 101 -3.11 -5.26 1.33
C HIS A 101 -3.91 -6.24 2.21
N VAL A 102 -3.41 -7.45 2.45
CA VAL A 102 -4.04 -8.42 3.35
C VAL A 102 -4.19 -7.84 4.76
N GLN A 103 -3.14 -7.24 5.31
CA GLN A 103 -3.22 -6.60 6.64
C GLN A 103 -4.21 -5.42 6.65
N SER A 104 -4.25 -4.64 5.56
CA SER A 104 -5.19 -3.52 5.43
C SER A 104 -6.65 -3.99 5.41
N ILE A 105 -6.96 -5.06 4.68
CA ILE A 105 -8.32 -5.63 4.62
C ILE A 105 -8.78 -6.09 6.01
N ILE A 106 -7.91 -6.75 6.77
CA ILE A 106 -8.20 -7.19 8.14
C ILE A 106 -8.55 -6.00 9.03
N PHE A 107 -7.74 -4.94 8.97
CA PHE A 107 -8.00 -3.72 9.74
C PHE A 107 -9.33 -3.08 9.32
N CYS A 108 -9.54 -2.90 8.02
CA CYS A 108 -10.75 -2.27 7.50
C CYS A 108 -12.03 -2.99 7.93
N ASN A 109 -12.03 -4.32 7.92
CA ASN A 109 -13.16 -5.11 8.41
C ASN A 109 -13.38 -4.92 9.91
N LYS A 110 -12.31 -4.90 10.71
CA LYS A 110 -12.41 -4.71 12.17
C LYS A 110 -13.00 -3.35 12.55
N PHE A 111 -12.66 -2.30 11.81
CA PHE A 111 -13.06 -0.92 12.12
C PHE A 111 -14.15 -0.38 11.18
N GLU A 112 -14.80 -1.26 10.41
CA GLU A 112 -15.88 -0.92 9.48
C GLU A 112 -15.51 0.19 8.46
N ILE A 113 -14.24 0.23 8.06
CA ILE A 113 -13.73 1.17 7.06
C ILE A 113 -13.96 0.58 5.67
N THR A 114 -14.78 1.24 4.88
CA THR A 114 -15.19 0.77 3.54
C THR A 114 -14.38 1.39 2.40
N THR A 115 -13.36 2.20 2.70
CA THR A 115 -12.51 2.84 1.68
C THR A 115 -11.04 2.71 2.03
N MET A 116 -10.25 2.24 1.06
CA MET A 116 -8.80 2.18 1.11
C MET A 116 -8.19 2.95 -0.05
N ALA A 117 -7.03 3.57 0.17
CA ALA A 117 -6.28 4.20 -0.89
C ALA A 117 -4.78 3.95 -0.78
N ASP A 118 -4.05 4.24 -1.84
CA ASP A 118 -2.60 4.41 -1.78
C ASP A 118 -2.06 5.37 -2.84
N GLY A 119 -0.75 5.61 -2.80
CA GLY A 119 -0.03 6.45 -3.75
C GLY A 119 0.49 5.74 -5.00
N SER A 120 -0.10 4.63 -5.44
CA SER A 120 0.36 3.96 -6.67
C SER A 120 0.24 4.92 -7.86
N THR A 121 1.24 4.89 -8.76
CA THR A 121 1.32 5.80 -9.90
C THR A 121 1.68 5.08 -11.19
N LYS A 122 1.07 5.54 -12.30
CA LYS A 122 1.34 5.02 -13.64
C LYS A 122 2.78 5.23 -14.08
N ARG A 123 3.48 6.24 -13.55
CA ARG A 123 4.87 6.56 -13.92
C ARG A 123 5.88 5.49 -13.49
N GLN A 124 5.47 4.59 -12.59
CA GLN A 124 6.31 3.58 -11.96
C GLN A 124 6.04 2.16 -12.50
N GLN A 125 5.68 2.01 -13.78
CA GLN A 125 5.36 0.69 -14.40
C GLN A 125 6.44 -0.38 -14.27
N ARG A 126 7.71 -0.01 -14.02
CA ARG A 126 8.77 -0.98 -13.75
C ARG A 126 8.46 -1.84 -12.52
N TYR A 127 7.66 -1.33 -11.59
CA TYR A 127 7.22 -2.01 -10.39
C TYR A 127 5.91 -2.73 -10.68
N GLY A 128 5.98 -4.07 -10.71
CA GLY A 128 4.85 -4.93 -11.08
C GLY A 128 3.60 -4.68 -10.22
N GLU A 129 3.79 -4.32 -8.94
CA GLU A 129 2.72 -4.07 -7.99
C GLU A 129 1.92 -2.77 -8.24
N GLN A 130 2.40 -1.88 -9.12
CA GLN A 130 1.72 -0.63 -9.49
C GLN A 130 1.12 -0.66 -10.90
N ARG A 131 1.31 -1.75 -11.64
CA ARG A 131 0.76 -1.92 -12.99
C ARG A 131 -0.75 -2.11 -12.92
N GLY A 132 -1.45 -1.73 -13.99
CA GLY A 132 -2.91 -1.80 -14.07
C GLY A 132 -3.45 -3.20 -13.71
N ILE A 133 -2.80 -4.26 -14.21
CA ILE A 133 -3.19 -5.64 -13.93
C ILE A 133 -3.13 -6.01 -12.44
N ALA A 134 -2.12 -5.50 -11.72
CA ALA A 134 -2.00 -5.70 -10.29
C ALA A 134 -3.04 -4.88 -9.53
N LEU A 135 -3.24 -3.62 -9.90
CA LEU A 135 -4.24 -2.77 -9.26
C LEU A 135 -5.66 -3.31 -9.43
N ASP A 136 -6.00 -3.85 -10.60
CA ASP A 136 -7.32 -4.44 -10.85
C ASP A 136 -7.53 -5.72 -10.04
N PHE A 137 -6.49 -6.55 -9.89
CA PHE A 137 -6.51 -7.66 -8.95
C PHE A 137 -6.76 -7.19 -7.50
N ILE A 138 -6.02 -6.17 -7.05
CA ILE A 138 -6.16 -5.64 -5.68
C ILE A 138 -7.54 -5.04 -5.46
N LYS A 139 -8.09 -4.28 -6.41
CA LYS A 139 -9.48 -3.78 -6.36
C LYS A 139 -10.48 -4.92 -6.23
N GLY A 140 -10.30 -5.98 -7.03
CA GLY A 140 -11.13 -7.18 -6.93
C GLY A 140 -11.04 -7.84 -5.56
N LEU A 141 -9.83 -7.98 -5.01
CA LEU A 141 -9.61 -8.56 -3.69
C LEU A 141 -10.30 -7.74 -2.59
N TYR A 142 -10.15 -6.41 -2.55
CA TYR A 142 -10.86 -5.56 -1.59
C TYR A 142 -12.39 -5.61 -1.76
N GLY A 143 -12.87 -5.66 -3.00
CA GLY A 143 -14.30 -5.70 -3.34
C GLY A 143 -15.02 -6.92 -2.77
N GLU A 144 -14.33 -8.07 -2.67
CA GLU A 144 -14.86 -9.27 -2.02
C GLU A 144 -15.17 -9.07 -0.52
N TYR A 145 -14.59 -8.05 0.11
CA TYR A 145 -14.83 -7.69 1.52
C TYR A 145 -15.59 -6.36 1.66
N GLY A 146 -16.24 -5.87 0.61
CA GLY A 146 -17.04 -4.64 0.65
C GLY A 146 -16.22 -3.34 0.81
N ILE A 147 -14.94 -3.36 0.44
CA ILE A 147 -14.04 -2.21 0.55
C ILE A 147 -13.74 -1.65 -0.85
N SER A 148 -13.89 -0.34 -1.04
CA SER A 148 -13.47 0.35 -2.26
C SER A 148 -11.99 0.70 -2.16
N TYR A 149 -11.17 0.21 -3.08
CA TYR A 149 -9.75 0.58 -3.18
C TYR A 149 -9.52 1.63 -4.29
N LYS A 150 -8.80 2.70 -3.95
CA LYS A 150 -8.61 3.89 -4.79
C LYS A 150 -7.12 4.22 -4.96
N ASN A 151 -6.77 4.78 -6.12
CA ASN A 151 -5.43 5.30 -6.41
C ASN A 151 -5.58 6.76 -6.88
N PRO A 152 -5.82 7.72 -5.97
CA PRO A 152 -6.23 9.09 -6.32
C PRO A 152 -5.20 9.86 -7.16
N VAL A 153 -3.92 9.45 -7.10
CA VAL A 153 -2.81 10.13 -7.79
C VAL A 153 -2.28 9.33 -9.01
N TYR A 154 -3.02 8.30 -9.45
CA TYR A 154 -2.50 7.32 -10.41
C TYR A 154 -2.07 7.94 -11.75
N GLU A 155 -2.92 8.80 -12.32
CA GLU A 155 -2.72 9.46 -13.62
C GLU A 155 -1.99 10.80 -13.52
N MET A 156 -1.67 11.27 -12.30
CA MET A 156 -0.98 12.56 -12.14
C MET A 156 0.46 12.47 -12.61
N GLU A 157 1.03 13.60 -13.01
CA GLU A 157 2.45 13.74 -13.32
C GLU A 157 3.28 14.06 -12.07
N LYS A 158 4.59 13.72 -12.10
CA LYS A 158 5.50 13.98 -10.96
C LYS A 158 5.53 15.46 -10.57
N LYS A 159 5.38 16.34 -11.56
CA LYS A 159 5.34 17.79 -11.38
C LYS A 159 4.10 18.18 -10.58
N GLU A 160 2.93 17.71 -10.98
CA GLU A 160 1.65 17.96 -10.29
C GLU A 160 1.72 17.48 -8.84
N ILE A 161 2.35 16.33 -8.60
CA ILE A 161 2.45 15.81 -7.23
C ILE A 161 3.33 16.69 -6.34
N LYS A 162 4.46 17.15 -6.86
CA LYS A 162 5.35 18.05 -6.13
C LYS A 162 4.68 19.39 -5.84
N TYR A 163 4.03 20.00 -6.83
CA TYR A 163 3.36 21.27 -6.62
C TYR A 163 2.14 21.12 -5.71
N GLY A 164 1.39 20.02 -5.81
CA GLY A 164 0.29 19.73 -4.89
C GLY A 164 0.73 19.72 -3.42
N LEU A 165 1.88 19.10 -3.11
CA LEU A 165 2.45 19.17 -1.75
C LEU A 165 2.97 20.57 -1.41
N PHE A 166 3.64 21.23 -2.35
CA PHE A 166 4.19 22.57 -2.16
C PHE A 166 3.11 23.62 -1.86
N ASP A 167 1.99 23.59 -2.58
CA ASP A 167 0.87 24.52 -2.41
C ASP A 167 0.21 24.39 -1.03
N ARG A 168 0.42 23.24 -0.37
CA ARG A 168 -0.04 22.95 0.99
C ARG A 168 1.03 23.25 2.06
N GLY A 169 2.17 23.84 1.66
CA GLY A 169 3.27 24.19 2.56
C GLY A 169 4.13 23.00 3.00
N MET A 170 4.06 21.87 2.32
CA MET A 170 4.78 20.64 2.70
C MET A 170 6.11 20.49 1.95
N THR A 171 7.05 19.75 2.54
CA THR A 171 8.31 19.43 1.85
C THR A 171 8.08 18.55 0.62
N ILE A 172 8.83 18.85 -0.45
CA ILE A 172 8.78 18.11 -1.73
C ILE A 172 9.91 17.07 -1.87
N GLN A 173 10.57 16.73 -0.76
CA GLN A 173 11.54 15.64 -0.69
C GLN A 173 10.82 14.32 -0.36
N PRO A 174 11.21 13.19 -0.96
CA PRO A 174 10.72 11.89 -0.52
C PRO A 174 11.28 11.61 0.89
N LEU A 175 10.39 11.25 1.81
CA LEU A 175 10.72 10.93 3.21
C LEU A 175 10.40 9.47 3.55
N GLU A 176 10.39 8.61 2.52
CA GLU A 176 10.12 7.17 2.66
C GLU A 176 11.37 6.36 2.95
N ASP A 177 11.18 5.22 3.61
CA ASP A 177 12.24 4.25 3.88
C ASP A 177 12.80 3.64 2.59
N THR A 178 14.04 3.15 2.67
CA THR A 178 14.68 2.49 1.54
C THR A 178 14.39 0.99 1.56
N CYS A 179 13.75 0.48 0.51
CA CYS A 179 13.48 -0.95 0.36
C CYS A 179 14.72 -1.73 -0.12
N LEU A 180 15.06 -2.84 0.57
CA LEU A 180 16.19 -3.71 0.23
C LEU A 180 16.04 -4.42 -1.13
N PHE A 181 14.81 -4.58 -1.61
CA PHE A 181 14.52 -5.18 -2.91
C PHE A 181 14.34 -4.14 -4.03
N SER A 182 14.36 -2.85 -3.72
CA SER A 182 14.20 -1.83 -4.75
C SER A 182 15.39 -1.88 -5.72
N ASN A 183 15.11 -1.89 -7.02
CA ASN A 183 16.10 -2.01 -8.10
C ASN A 183 16.87 -3.35 -8.15
N THR A 184 16.46 -4.40 -7.44
CA THR A 184 17.14 -5.71 -7.46
C THR A 184 16.45 -6.75 -8.34
N PHE A 185 15.53 -6.32 -9.22
CA PHE A 185 14.70 -7.19 -10.05
C PHE A 185 14.62 -6.68 -11.50
N SER A 186 14.38 -7.62 -12.42
CA SER A 186 14.02 -7.32 -13.81
C SER A 186 12.54 -6.96 -13.92
N ILE A 187 12.16 -6.24 -14.98
CA ILE A 187 10.77 -5.86 -15.24
C ILE A 187 10.00 -7.12 -15.66
N ALA A 188 8.91 -7.43 -14.98
CA ALA A 188 8.04 -8.55 -15.32
C ALA A 188 6.92 -8.13 -16.29
N GLU A 189 6.56 -9.03 -17.20
CA GLU A 189 5.42 -8.86 -18.11
C GLU A 189 4.08 -8.95 -17.35
N ASP A 190 3.03 -8.34 -17.91
CA ASP A 190 1.72 -8.27 -17.25
C ASP A 190 1.09 -9.67 -17.06
N GLU A 191 1.28 -10.57 -18.03
CA GLU A 191 0.80 -11.95 -17.96
C GLU A 191 1.46 -12.71 -16.81
N VAL A 192 2.75 -12.49 -16.58
CA VAL A 192 3.52 -13.10 -15.49
C VAL A 192 3.03 -12.58 -14.13
N ILE A 193 2.83 -11.27 -14.01
CA ILE A 193 2.29 -10.65 -12.80
C ILE A 193 0.89 -11.19 -12.50
N LYS A 194 0.03 -11.25 -13.53
CA LYS A 194 -1.33 -11.79 -13.41
C LYS A 194 -1.32 -13.23 -12.93
N GLN A 195 -0.51 -14.09 -13.54
CA GLN A 195 -0.44 -15.49 -13.16
C GLN A 195 0.01 -15.67 -11.70
N TYR A 196 1.04 -14.93 -11.29
CA TYR A 196 1.50 -14.93 -9.90
C TYR A 196 0.41 -14.50 -8.92
N LEU A 197 -0.30 -13.41 -9.22
CA LEU A 197 -1.39 -12.91 -8.38
C LEU A 197 -2.55 -13.90 -8.28
N ASP A 198 -2.96 -14.50 -9.40
CA ASP A 198 -4.01 -15.52 -9.44
C ASP A 198 -3.64 -16.73 -8.57
N GLU A 199 -2.37 -17.17 -8.61
CA GLU A 199 -1.86 -18.26 -7.78
C GLU A 199 -1.78 -17.91 -6.29
N LYS A 200 -1.48 -16.65 -5.95
CA LYS A 200 -1.47 -16.18 -4.54
C LYS A 200 -2.88 -15.88 -4.00
N LYS A 201 -3.91 -15.79 -4.85
CA LYS A 201 -5.25 -15.35 -4.44
C LYS A 201 -5.85 -16.19 -3.31
N SER A 202 -5.77 -17.52 -3.39
CA SER A 202 -6.31 -18.42 -2.36
C SER A 202 -5.61 -18.21 -1.02
N LEU A 203 -4.27 -18.11 -1.03
CA LEU A 203 -3.48 -17.84 0.17
C LEU A 203 -3.80 -16.47 0.77
N CYS A 204 -3.95 -15.43 -0.04
CA CYS A 204 -4.39 -14.12 0.45
C CYS A 204 -5.72 -14.22 1.21
N LYS A 205 -6.72 -14.91 0.65
CA LYS A 205 -8.02 -15.11 1.30
C LYS A 205 -7.90 -15.89 2.60
N GLU A 206 -7.16 -16.99 2.61
CA GLU A 206 -6.92 -17.78 3.82
C GLU A 206 -6.31 -16.92 4.94
N LEU A 207 -5.32 -16.09 4.62
CA LEU A 207 -4.68 -15.20 5.58
C LEU A 207 -5.63 -14.11 6.10
N ILE A 208 -6.48 -13.56 5.24
CA ILE A 208 -7.52 -12.58 5.63
C ILE A 208 -8.51 -13.25 6.58
N GLU A 209 -9.15 -14.35 6.17
CA GLU A 209 -10.17 -15.05 6.97
C GLU A 209 -9.61 -15.49 8.33
N ARG A 210 -8.39 -16.01 8.33
CA ARG A 210 -7.71 -16.33 9.59
C ARG A 210 -7.53 -15.09 10.47
N GLY A 211 -7.08 -13.97 9.89
CA GLY A 211 -6.95 -12.70 10.60
C GLY A 211 -8.26 -12.20 11.19
N LEU A 212 -9.35 -12.23 10.41
CA LEU A 212 -10.69 -11.87 10.86
C LEU A 212 -11.18 -12.76 12.00
N SER A 213 -10.91 -14.07 11.94
CA SER A 213 -11.28 -15.00 13.01
C SER A 213 -10.55 -14.74 14.33
N TYR A 214 -9.27 -14.34 14.29
CA TYR A 214 -8.51 -14.02 15.49
C TYR A 214 -9.03 -12.74 16.17
N GLU A 215 -9.40 -11.73 15.39
CA GLU A 215 -9.93 -10.48 15.92
C GLU A 215 -11.34 -10.62 16.52
N LYS A 216 -12.17 -11.56 16.02
CA LYS A 216 -13.48 -11.86 16.63
C LYS A 216 -13.40 -12.55 17.99
N ASN A 217 -12.27 -13.18 18.30
CA ASN A 217 -12.05 -13.93 19.54
C ASN A 217 -11.29 -13.12 20.61
N ARG A 218 -11.12 -11.81 20.40
CA ARG A 218 -10.50 -10.85 21.33
C ARG A 218 -11.53 -9.81 21.77
#